data_AF-F0Y7B2-F1
#
_entry.id   AF-F0Y7B2-F1
#
_cell.length_a   1.000
_cell.length_b   1.000
_cell.length_c   1.000
_cell.angle_alpha   90.00
_cell.angle_beta   90.00
_cell.angle_gamma   90.00
#
_symmetry.space_group_name_H-M   'P 1'
#
loop_
_entity.id
_entity.type
_entity.pdbx_description
1 polymer ?
#
loop_
_entity_poly.entity_id
_entity_poly.type
_entity_poly.pdbx_seq_one_letter_code
_entity_poly.pdbx_strand_id
1 'polypeptide(L)'
;IAASGNFSILNHLTVVPALACLDDGVFRRTAAPARRKRSALRWLADLAVVGVVGWLSRPVVANLLQTSGRGQVMNASFDPWRLVNTYGAFGSVGERRYEPIVSLSPDGGATWTELEFPCKPGDVARRPCFSAPYHHRLDWNIWFIGFKPHQQMLRGRERWLYAFLAKLLDGDALARSLLA
;
A
#
# COMPACT_ATOMS: atom_id res chain seq x y z
N ILE A 1 3.88 -14.01 1.43
CA ILE A 1 3.31 -12.70 1.83
C ILE A 1 3.35 -12.53 3.35
N ALA A 2 2.67 -13.36 4.15
CA ALA A 2 2.73 -13.20 5.61
C ALA A 2 4.13 -13.36 6.22
N ALA A 3 4.90 -14.36 5.77
CA ALA A 3 6.23 -14.66 6.33
C ALA A 3 7.35 -13.70 5.89
N SER A 4 7.18 -13.00 4.76
CA SER A 4 8.24 -12.19 4.14
C SER A 4 7.82 -10.78 3.74
N GLY A 5 6.52 -10.47 3.79
CA GLY A 5 5.98 -9.17 3.44
C GLY A 5 6.02 -8.22 4.63
N ASN A 6 6.22 -6.93 4.36
CA ASN A 6 6.21 -5.86 5.35
C ASN A 6 5.08 -4.86 5.09
N PHE A 7 3.90 -5.35 4.68
CA PHE A 7 2.71 -4.53 4.40
C PHE A 7 1.71 -4.52 5.57
N SER A 8 2.19 -4.90 6.76
CA SER A 8 1.43 -4.79 8.01
C SER A 8 0.06 -5.49 7.95
N ILE A 9 -1.04 -4.77 8.22
CA ILE A 9 -2.40 -5.31 8.14
C ILE A 9 -2.75 -5.87 6.75
N LEU A 10 -2.17 -5.36 5.67
CA LEU A 10 -2.46 -5.87 4.33
C LEU A 10 -1.97 -7.32 4.15
N ASN A 11 -0.88 -7.70 4.83
CA ASN A 11 -0.45 -9.10 4.85
C ASN A 11 -1.55 -10.01 5.38
N HIS A 12 -2.24 -9.58 6.45
CA HIS A 12 -3.31 -10.34 7.08
C HIS A 12 -4.56 -10.37 6.20
N LEU A 13 -4.89 -9.27 5.52
CA LEU A 13 -6.02 -9.24 4.58
C LEU A 13 -5.86 -10.22 3.42
N THR A 14 -4.63 -10.61 3.04
CA THR A 14 -4.43 -11.64 2.02
C THR A 14 -4.93 -13.03 2.42
N VAL A 15 -5.13 -13.29 3.72
CA VAL A 15 -5.70 -14.54 4.21
C VAL A 15 -7.14 -14.71 3.74
N VAL A 16 -7.92 -13.63 3.69
CA VAL A 16 -9.35 -13.68 3.32
C VAL A 16 -9.60 -14.29 1.93
N PRO A 17 -9.00 -13.77 0.83
CA PRO A 17 -9.16 -14.41 -0.48
C PRO A 17 -8.49 -15.79 -0.54
N ALA A 18 -7.41 -16.03 0.21
CA ALA A 18 -6.79 -17.35 0.27
C ALA A 18 -7.74 -18.41 0.87
N LEU A 19 -8.51 -18.05 1.90
CA LEU A 19 -9.55 -18.91 2.47
C LEU A 19 -10.68 -19.19 1.48
N ALA A 20 -11.08 -18.20 0.67
CA ALA A 20 -12.09 -18.39 -0.37
C ALA A 20 -11.64 -19.33 -1.51
N CYS A 21 -10.32 -19.53 -1.67
CA CYS A 21 -9.75 -20.49 -2.62
C CYS A 21 -9.64 -21.92 -2.07
N LEU A 22 -9.91 -22.15 -0.78
CA LEU A 22 -9.91 -23.50 -0.21
C LEU A 22 -11.16 -24.25 -0.69
N ASP A 23 -10.94 -25.44 -1.27
CA ASP A 23 -12.01 -26.34 -1.67
C ASP A 23 -12.60 -27.07 -0.45
N ASP A 24 -13.86 -27.50 -0.55
CA ASP A 24 -14.57 -28.28 0.48
C ASP A 24 -13.82 -29.56 0.85
N GLY A 25 -12.97 -30.07 -0.05
CA GLY A 25 -12.08 -31.20 0.20
C GLY A 25 -11.09 -30.99 1.35
N VAL A 26 -10.71 -29.74 1.65
CA VAL A 26 -9.80 -29.41 2.77
C VAL A 26 -10.47 -29.64 4.12
N PHE A 27 -11.78 -29.44 4.22
CA PHE A 27 -12.55 -29.63 5.45
C PHE A 27 -13.11 -31.05 5.61
N ARG A 28 -13.04 -31.88 4.55
CA ARG A 28 -13.59 -33.24 4.54
C ARG A 28 -12.55 -34.27 4.99
N ARG A 29 -12.41 -34.46 6.31
CA ARG A 29 -11.40 -35.35 6.92
C ARG A 29 -11.47 -36.84 6.51
N THR A 30 -12.53 -37.33 5.89
CA THR A 30 -12.73 -38.79 5.72
C THR A 30 -13.35 -39.26 4.40
N ALA A 31 -13.47 -38.42 3.37
CA ALA A 31 -13.99 -38.91 2.10
C ALA A 31 -13.17 -38.38 0.92
N ALA A 32 -12.56 -39.30 0.17
CA ALA A 32 -11.81 -39.03 -1.06
C ALA A 32 -12.62 -38.08 -1.96
N PRO A 33 -12.04 -36.96 -2.44
CA PRO A 33 -12.78 -36.03 -3.27
C PRO A 33 -13.27 -36.79 -4.50
N ALA A 34 -14.60 -36.91 -4.64
CA ALA A 34 -15.17 -37.46 -5.85
C ALA A 34 -14.75 -36.51 -6.97
N ARG A 35 -13.90 -36.97 -7.91
CA ARG A 35 -13.58 -36.23 -9.13
C ARG A 35 -14.88 -36.02 -9.90
N ARG A 36 -15.54 -34.90 -9.62
CA ARG A 36 -16.78 -34.51 -10.29
C ARG A 36 -16.38 -34.21 -11.73
N LYS A 37 -16.77 -35.07 -12.67
CA LYS A 37 -16.55 -34.81 -14.11
C LYS A 37 -17.08 -33.41 -14.40
N ARG A 38 -16.22 -32.53 -14.92
CA ARG A 38 -16.64 -31.19 -15.33
C ARG A 38 -17.77 -31.36 -16.35
N SER A 39 -18.95 -30.81 -16.07
CA SER A 39 -20.03 -30.84 -17.05
C SER A 39 -19.65 -29.96 -18.24
N ALA A 40 -20.03 -30.37 -19.45
CA ALA A 40 -19.81 -29.56 -20.64
C ALA A 40 -20.41 -28.15 -20.47
N LEU A 41 -21.57 -28.05 -19.81
CA LEU A 41 -22.21 -26.77 -19.49
C LEU A 41 -21.32 -25.87 -18.62
N ARG A 42 -20.67 -26.42 -17.58
CA ARG A 42 -19.77 -25.63 -16.73
C ARG A 42 -18.54 -25.16 -17.51
N TRP A 43 -17.99 -26.01 -18.36
CA TRP A 43 -16.86 -25.63 -19.21
C TRP A 43 -17.22 -24.51 -20.20
N LEU A 44 -18.40 -24.58 -20.83
CA LEU A 44 -18.91 -23.52 -21.70
C LEU A 44 -19.15 -22.22 -20.93
N ALA A 45 -19.70 -22.30 -19.70
CA ALA A 45 -19.89 -21.13 -18.84
C ALA A 45 -18.54 -20.49 -18.46
N ASP A 46 -17.54 -21.30 -18.07
CA ASP A 46 -16.20 -20.83 -17.75
C ASP A 46 -15.57 -20.10 -18.96
N LEU A 47 -15.70 -20.68 -20.16
CA LEU A 47 -15.24 -20.03 -21.40
C LEU A 47 -15.97 -18.72 -21.70
N ALA A 48 -17.28 -18.68 -21.50
CA ALA A 48 -18.06 -17.45 -21.68
C ALA A 48 -17.60 -16.34 -20.73
N VAL A 49 -17.36 -16.67 -19.44
CA VAL A 49 -16.82 -15.74 -18.46
C VAL A 49 -15.43 -15.23 -18.89
N VAL A 50 -14.54 -16.13 -19.28
CA VAL A 50 -13.20 -15.75 -19.79
C VAL A 50 -13.31 -14.85 -21.02
N GLY A 51 -14.21 -15.16 -21.95
CA GLY A 51 -14.47 -14.36 -23.15
C GLY A 51 -14.95 -12.95 -22.81
N VAL A 52 -15.93 -12.82 -21.90
CA VAL A 52 -16.45 -11.52 -21.44
C VAL A 52 -15.36 -10.71 -20.74
N VAL A 53 -14.62 -11.31 -19.80
CA VAL A 53 -13.52 -10.65 -19.10
C VAL A 53 -12.43 -10.22 -20.07
N GLY A 54 -12.05 -11.07 -21.03
CA GLY A 54 -11.07 -10.75 -22.06
C GLY A 54 -11.53 -9.58 -22.94
N TRP A 55 -12.80 -9.56 -23.34
CA TRP A 55 -13.37 -8.48 -24.13
C TRP A 55 -13.41 -7.14 -23.38
N LEU A 56 -13.81 -7.16 -22.10
CA LEU A 56 -13.84 -6.00 -21.20
C LEU A 56 -12.44 -5.52 -20.80
N SER A 57 -11.43 -6.39 -20.86
CA SER A 57 -10.04 -6.03 -20.53
C SER A 57 -9.38 -5.14 -21.59
N ARG A 58 -9.89 -5.07 -22.82
CA ARG A 58 -9.30 -4.27 -23.90
C ARG A 58 -9.04 -2.79 -23.53
N PRO A 59 -10.04 -2.01 -23.06
CA PRO A 59 -9.80 -0.61 -22.65
C PRO A 59 -8.89 -0.50 -21.42
N VAL A 60 -8.95 -1.45 -20.48
CA VAL A 60 -8.08 -1.48 -19.30
C VAL A 60 -6.62 -1.70 -19.70
N VAL A 61 -6.35 -2.67 -20.57
CA VAL A 61 -5.01 -2.97 -21.09
C VAL A 61 -4.49 -1.80 -21.92
N ALA A 62 -5.33 -1.21 -22.77
CA ALA A 62 -4.97 0.00 -23.54
C ALA A 62 -4.57 1.17 -22.62
N ASN A 63 -5.28 1.36 -21.51
CA ASN A 63 -4.95 2.36 -20.50
C ASN A 63 -3.64 2.07 -19.76
N LEU A 64 -3.42 0.81 -19.34
CA LEU A 64 -2.20 0.42 -18.61
C LEU A 64 -0.95 0.43 -19.50
N LEU A 65 -1.09 0.05 -20.78
CA LEU A 65 -0.04 0.13 -21.79
C LEU A 65 0.10 1.53 -22.40
N GLN A 66 -0.73 2.49 -21.97
CA GLN A 66 -0.72 3.88 -22.42
C GLN A 66 -0.83 4.04 -23.94
N THR A 67 -1.51 3.10 -24.62
CA THR A 67 -1.59 3.08 -26.10
C THR A 67 -2.34 4.28 -26.68
N SER A 68 -3.17 4.95 -25.86
CA SER A 68 -3.96 6.12 -26.27
C SER A 68 -3.22 7.46 -26.09
N GLY A 69 -1.99 7.47 -25.56
CA GLY A 69 -1.18 8.68 -25.38
C GLY A 69 -1.66 9.66 -24.31
N ARG A 70 -2.76 9.35 -23.58
CA ARG A 70 -3.37 10.22 -22.56
C ARG A 70 -2.82 10.00 -21.14
N GLY A 71 -1.74 9.23 -21.00
CA GLY A 71 -1.23 8.76 -19.71
C GLY A 71 -2.13 7.68 -19.08
N GLN A 72 -1.61 7.03 -18.04
CA GLN A 72 -2.33 5.97 -17.32
C GLN A 72 -3.33 6.57 -16.33
N VAL A 73 -4.59 6.12 -16.39
CA VAL A 73 -5.65 6.49 -15.44
C VAL A 73 -5.91 5.35 -14.46
N MET A 74 -5.90 5.64 -13.16
CA MET A 74 -6.18 4.70 -12.08
C MET A 74 -7.48 5.01 -11.35
N ASN A 75 -8.04 3.99 -10.68
CA ASN A 75 -9.31 4.06 -9.97
C ASN A 75 -10.45 4.50 -10.90
N ALA A 76 -10.45 3.96 -12.13
CA ALA A 76 -11.34 4.34 -13.21
C ALA A 76 -12.09 3.14 -13.77
N SER A 77 -13.32 3.40 -14.23
CA SER A 77 -14.19 2.43 -14.89
C SER A 77 -14.31 2.73 -16.38
N PHE A 78 -14.37 1.68 -17.19
CA PHE A 78 -14.37 1.76 -18.65
C PHE A 78 -15.68 1.26 -19.28
N ASP A 79 -16.61 0.76 -18.46
CA ASP A 79 -17.91 0.25 -18.88
C ASP A 79 -18.99 0.56 -17.81
N PRO A 80 -20.29 0.57 -18.16
CA PRO A 80 -21.38 0.89 -17.23
C PRO A 80 -21.56 -0.13 -16.08
N TRP A 81 -21.19 -1.39 -16.31
CA TRP A 81 -21.33 -2.49 -15.35
C TRP A 81 -20.15 -2.53 -14.36
N ARG A 82 -19.05 -1.84 -14.69
CA ARG A 82 -17.84 -1.72 -13.88
C ARG A 82 -17.27 -3.08 -13.49
N LEU A 83 -17.31 -4.04 -14.41
CA LEU A 83 -16.87 -5.41 -14.15
C LEU A 83 -15.34 -5.54 -14.23
N VAL A 84 -14.68 -4.78 -15.11
CA VAL A 84 -13.21 -4.79 -15.26
C VAL A 84 -12.71 -3.35 -15.29
N ASN A 85 -11.92 -2.98 -14.28
CA ASN A 85 -11.50 -1.60 -14.02
C ASN A 85 -10.02 -1.53 -13.66
N THR A 86 -9.46 -0.32 -13.58
CA THR A 86 -8.14 -0.11 -12.98
C THR A 86 -8.28 0.31 -11.52
N TYR A 87 -7.57 -0.37 -10.62
CA TYR A 87 -7.48 0.00 -9.21
C TYR A 87 -6.03 0.07 -8.77
N GLY A 88 -5.69 1.08 -7.98
CA GLY A 88 -4.36 1.21 -7.42
C GLY A 88 -4.30 2.32 -6.40
N ALA A 89 -3.55 2.06 -5.33
CA ALA A 89 -3.23 3.09 -4.34
C ALA A 89 -2.38 4.21 -4.98
N PHE A 90 -1.53 3.86 -5.96
CA PHE A 90 -0.67 4.79 -6.68
C PHE A 90 -0.72 4.46 -8.18
N GLY A 91 -0.84 5.50 -9.01
CA GLY A 91 -0.86 5.35 -10.48
C GLY A 91 0.48 5.53 -11.17
N SER A 92 1.52 5.84 -10.40
CA SER A 92 2.90 5.91 -10.86
C SER A 92 3.84 5.56 -9.71
N VAL A 93 5.04 5.09 -10.05
CA VAL A 93 6.12 4.86 -9.10
C VAL A 93 7.19 5.91 -9.35
N GLY A 94 7.54 6.66 -8.31
CA GLY A 94 8.60 7.67 -8.40
C GLY A 94 9.99 7.03 -8.41
N GLU A 95 10.91 7.58 -9.21
CA GLU A 95 12.33 7.16 -9.21
C GLU A 95 13.09 7.65 -7.98
N ARG A 96 12.63 8.75 -7.38
CA ARG A 96 13.27 9.40 -6.23
C ARG A 96 12.31 9.47 -5.07
N ARG A 97 12.84 9.19 -3.88
CA ARG A 97 12.12 9.28 -2.62
C ARG A 97 12.72 10.44 -1.82
N TYR A 98 11.91 11.48 -1.60
CA TYR A 98 12.30 12.60 -0.76
C TYR A 98 11.81 12.34 0.65
N GLU A 99 12.70 12.39 1.63
CA GLU A 99 12.38 12.12 3.03
C GLU A 99 12.64 13.37 3.85
N PRO A 100 11.64 13.85 4.62
CA PRO A 100 11.89 14.91 5.58
C PRO A 100 12.76 14.37 6.73
N ILE A 101 13.72 15.19 7.14
CA ILE A 101 14.59 14.94 8.29
C ILE A 101 14.15 15.88 9.41
N VAL A 102 13.93 15.33 10.60
CA VAL A 102 13.65 16.11 11.81
C VAL A 102 14.91 16.07 12.65
N SER A 103 15.46 17.23 12.98
CA SER A 103 16.67 17.34 13.79
C SER A 103 16.46 18.28 14.97
N LEU A 104 17.20 18.04 16.06
CA LEU A 104 17.22 18.87 17.25
C LEU A 104 18.61 19.49 17.41
N SER A 105 18.64 20.74 17.88
CA SER A 105 19.88 21.43 18.22
C SER A 105 19.76 22.06 19.62
N PRO A 106 20.41 21.50 20.64
CA PRO A 106 20.36 22.03 22.00
C PRO A 106 21.24 23.28 22.20
N ASP A 107 22.16 23.56 21.29
CA ASP A 107 23.14 24.64 21.36
C ASP A 107 22.79 25.85 20.47
N GLY A 108 21.50 26.01 20.14
CA GLY A 108 21.02 27.16 19.38
C GLY A 108 21.38 27.13 17.89
N GLY A 109 21.66 25.96 17.34
CA GLY A 109 21.85 25.73 15.91
C GLY A 109 23.28 25.35 15.51
N ALA A 110 24.21 25.21 16.45
CA ALA A 110 25.61 24.90 16.13
C ALA A 110 25.82 23.40 15.85
N THR A 111 25.13 22.52 16.56
CA THR A 111 25.11 21.09 16.31
C THR A 111 23.68 20.58 16.15
N TRP A 112 23.45 19.78 15.11
CA TRP A 112 22.16 19.18 14.82
C TRP A 112 22.26 17.66 14.92
N THR A 113 21.38 17.07 15.72
CA THR A 113 21.23 15.63 15.81
C THR A 113 19.91 15.23 15.19
N GLU A 114 19.93 14.31 14.23
CA GLU A 114 18.72 13.75 13.63
C GLU A 114 17.93 12.92 14.65
N LEU A 115 16.61 13.10 14.66
CA LEU A 115 15.68 12.31 15.44
C LEU A 115 15.18 11.16 14.57
N GLU A 116 15.48 9.94 14.97
CA GLU A 116 15.03 8.74 14.26
C GLU A 116 13.58 8.38 14.60
N PHE A 117 12.89 7.79 13.63
CA PHE A 117 11.57 7.21 13.82
C PHE A 117 11.66 5.67 13.85
N PRO A 118 10.73 4.98 14.51
CA PRO A 118 10.80 3.54 14.70
C PRO A 118 10.95 2.71 13.42
N CYS A 119 10.30 3.08 12.33
CA CYS A 119 10.24 2.30 11.09
C CYS A 119 10.31 3.14 9.81
N LYS A 120 10.35 4.47 9.91
CA LYS A 120 10.66 5.35 8.78
C LYS A 120 12.07 5.04 8.26
N PRO A 121 12.26 4.94 6.94
CA PRO A 121 13.59 4.88 6.36
C PRO A 121 14.42 6.11 6.72
N GLY A 122 15.67 5.87 7.13
CA GLY A 122 16.63 6.88 7.56
C GLY A 122 18.05 6.36 7.32
N ASP A 123 18.80 6.11 8.39
CA ASP A 123 20.16 5.56 8.33
C ASP A 123 20.24 4.27 7.46
N VAL A 124 21.17 4.28 6.51
CA VAL A 124 21.43 3.17 5.57
C VAL A 124 22.18 2.01 6.22
N ALA A 125 22.85 2.23 7.36
CA ALA A 125 23.49 1.18 8.15
C ALA A 125 22.50 0.46 9.07
N ARG A 126 21.33 1.05 9.31
CA ARG A 126 20.27 0.49 10.15
C ARG A 126 19.59 -0.69 9.47
N ARG A 127 19.37 -1.77 10.23
CA ARG A 127 18.59 -2.92 9.76
C ARG A 127 17.14 -2.48 9.44
N PRO A 128 16.53 -2.97 8.36
CA PRO A 128 15.14 -2.64 8.04
C PRO A 128 14.18 -2.99 9.19
N CYS A 129 13.27 -2.07 9.54
CA CYS A 129 12.21 -2.35 10.51
C CYS A 129 11.20 -3.38 9.96
N PHE A 130 10.71 -4.26 10.85
CA PHE A 130 9.53 -5.07 10.61
C PHE A 130 8.28 -4.40 11.22
N SER A 131 7.37 -3.89 10.38
CA SER A 131 6.21 -3.06 10.75
C SER A 131 4.88 -3.84 10.79
N ALA A 132 4.92 -5.17 10.77
CA ALA A 132 3.74 -6.00 10.99
C ALA A 132 3.58 -6.32 12.48
N PRO A 133 2.35 -6.41 13.02
CA PRO A 133 1.06 -6.43 12.29
C PRO A 133 0.39 -5.07 12.06
N TYR A 134 0.87 -3.98 12.68
CA TYR A 134 0.31 -2.63 12.56
C TYR A 134 1.34 -1.59 12.12
N HIS A 135 0.95 -0.71 11.18
CA HIS A 135 1.82 0.35 10.70
C HIS A 135 2.03 1.40 11.80
N HIS A 136 3.27 1.86 11.96
CA HIS A 136 3.54 3.08 12.72
C HIS A 136 2.93 4.25 11.93
N ARG A 137 1.83 4.80 12.46
CA ARG A 137 1.01 5.77 11.72
C ARG A 137 1.78 7.04 11.38
N LEU A 138 2.64 7.52 12.29
CA LEU A 138 3.45 8.71 12.07
C LEU A 138 4.48 8.47 10.97
N ASP A 139 5.23 7.37 11.05
CA ASP A 139 6.23 6.91 10.08
C ASP A 139 5.64 6.66 8.69
N TRP A 140 4.40 6.20 8.63
CA TRP A 140 3.68 6.04 7.37
C TRP A 140 3.22 7.40 6.82
N ASN A 141 2.68 8.28 7.66
CA ASN A 141 2.15 9.56 7.20
C ASN A 141 3.25 10.52 6.74
N ILE A 142 4.41 10.52 7.42
CA ILE A 142 5.51 11.43 7.10
C ILE A 142 6.03 11.26 5.67
N TRP A 143 5.85 10.08 5.09
CA TRP A 143 6.16 9.77 3.69
C TRP A 143 5.43 10.67 2.69
N PHE A 144 4.19 11.08 2.95
CA PHE A 144 3.42 11.93 2.04
C PHE A 144 4.03 13.32 1.86
N ILE A 145 4.79 13.82 2.83
CA ILE A 145 5.51 15.09 2.73
C ILE A 145 6.55 15.05 1.60
N GLY A 146 7.09 13.86 1.35
CA GLY A 146 8.02 13.56 0.26
C GLY A 146 7.42 13.72 -1.14
N PHE A 147 6.11 13.90 -1.28
CA PHE A 147 5.48 14.09 -2.58
C PHE A 147 5.53 15.55 -3.04
N LYS A 148 5.86 15.73 -4.32
CA LYS A 148 5.82 17.04 -4.95
C LYS A 148 4.37 17.44 -5.27
N PRO A 149 4.02 18.73 -5.14
CA PRO A 149 4.83 19.80 -4.55
C PRO A 149 4.82 19.73 -3.01
N HIS A 150 6.00 19.63 -2.38
CA HIS A 150 6.16 19.38 -0.93
C HIS A 150 5.42 20.40 -0.05
N GLN A 151 5.48 21.68 -0.43
CA GLN A 151 4.82 22.76 0.30
C GLN A 151 3.30 22.58 0.36
N GLN A 152 2.68 22.02 -0.69
CA GLN A 152 1.25 21.74 -0.70
C GLN A 152 0.90 20.59 0.27
N MET A 153 1.74 19.56 0.33
CA MET A 153 1.55 18.45 1.28
C MET A 153 1.62 18.94 2.72
N LEU A 154 2.65 19.72 3.06
CA LEU A 154 2.85 20.32 4.39
C LEU A 154 1.71 21.26 4.83
N ARG A 155 1.24 22.13 3.93
CA ARG A 155 0.17 23.10 4.23
C ARG A 155 -1.24 22.49 4.18
N GLY A 156 -1.40 21.32 3.58
CA GLY A 156 -2.68 20.66 3.39
C GLY A 156 -2.86 19.48 4.34
N ARG A 157 -2.57 18.29 3.82
CA ARG A 157 -2.80 17.00 4.49
C ARG A 157 -1.87 16.79 5.69
N GLU A 158 -0.61 17.20 5.57
CA GLU A 158 0.45 16.88 6.52
C GLU A 158 0.73 18.03 7.51
N ARG A 159 -0.29 18.86 7.78
CA ARG A 159 -0.21 19.98 8.75
C ARG A 159 0.13 19.55 10.17
N TRP A 160 -0.10 18.28 10.50
CA TRP A 160 0.25 17.71 11.79
C TRP A 160 1.74 17.84 12.10
N LEU A 161 2.62 17.95 11.10
CA LEU A 161 4.06 18.09 11.32
C LEU A 161 4.37 19.34 12.16
N TYR A 162 3.69 20.46 11.91
CA TYR A 162 3.91 21.69 12.68
C TYR A 162 3.52 21.52 14.16
N ALA A 163 2.39 20.86 14.41
CA ALA A 163 1.95 20.56 15.78
C ALA A 163 2.89 19.56 16.48
N PHE A 164 3.40 18.58 15.73
CA PHE A 164 4.39 17.63 16.22
C PHE A 164 5.70 18.32 16.60
N LEU A 165 6.25 19.19 15.73
CA LEU A 165 7.45 19.96 16.00
C LEU A 165 7.28 20.90 17.21
N ALA A 166 6.15 21.59 17.32
CA ALA A 166 5.85 22.44 18.47
C ALA A 166 5.86 21.63 19.78
N LYS A 167 5.20 20.48 19.80
CA LYS A 167 5.20 19.57 20.96
C LYS A 167 6.59 19.04 21.30
N LEU A 168 7.43 18.76 20.31
CA LEU A 168 8.82 18.34 20.56
C LEU A 168 9.63 19.46 21.21
N LEU A 169 9.46 20.70 20.76
CA LEU A 169 10.10 21.89 21.34
C LEU A 169 9.63 22.15 22.79
N ASP A 170 8.34 21.92 23.06
CA ASP A 170 7.77 22.01 24.41
C ASP A 170 8.18 20.85 25.33
N GLY A 171 8.89 19.84 24.79
CA GLY A 171 9.34 18.68 25.54
C GLY A 171 8.24 17.68 25.92
N ASP A 172 7.14 17.66 25.17
CA ASP A 172 6.00 16.75 25.37
C ASP A 172 6.45 15.27 25.32
N ALA A 173 6.18 14.54 26.41
CA ALA A 173 6.59 13.15 26.55
C ALA A 173 5.88 12.20 25.56
N LEU A 174 4.62 12.49 25.20
CA LEU A 174 3.89 11.67 24.23
C LEU A 174 4.45 11.88 22.83
N ALA A 175 4.78 13.12 22.44
CA ALA A 175 5.41 13.40 21.16
C ALA A 175 6.78 12.70 21.05
N ARG A 176 7.59 12.74 22.11
CA ARG A 176 8.87 12.02 22.17
C ARG A 176 8.69 10.50 22.09
N SER A 177 7.63 9.94 22.66
CA SER A 177 7.35 8.49 22.59
C SER A 177 7.04 7.96 21.18
N LEU A 178 6.82 8.84 20.20
CA LEU A 178 6.61 8.47 18.80
C LEU A 178 7.91 8.32 18.01
N LEU A 179 9.06 8.68 18.60
CA LEU A 179 10.40 8.55 18.04
C LEU A 179 11.07 7.25 18.52
N ALA A 180 12.21 6.90 17.90
CA ALA A 180 13.00 5.71 18.24
C ALA A 180 13.90 5.91 19.47
#